data_AF-A0A1S4BIA4-F1
#
_entry.id   AF-A0A1S4BIA4-F1
#
_cell.length_a   1.000
_cell.length_b   1.000
_cell.length_c   1.000
_cell.angle_alpha   90.00
_cell.angle_beta   90.00
_cell.angle_gamma   90.00
#
_symmetry.space_group_name_H-M   'P 1'
#
loop_
_entity.id
_entity.type
_entity.pdbx_description
1 polymer ?
#
loop_
_entity_poly.entity_id
_entity_poly.type
_entity_poly.pdbx_seq_one_letter_code
_entity_poly.pdbx_strand_id
1 'polypeptide(L)'
;MTKGPLNLYFSAKQQEKGKGEEGLGLEAKKILRDRAVSAFAAWMYDAWLLFNCVNYKTFDKFIEVVEQYGPGMKPPSYHEVRVNYLKKEVKKIDQIIEEHKVEWNKFGCSIMMDKWTTENRKMIINVLVNSPRSSVFLESHDASNSSMDRSKMYNLFRKTIDKIEKENIVQIVTDNASENISAGKMMEAMYPNIYWTPRTAHCINLMFGDIFKENPYASVFTKAVKVYSYISQRPL
;
A
#
# COMPACT_ATOMS: atom_id res chain seq x y z
N MET A 1 6.63 44.63 14.89
CA MET A 1 7.95 43.97 14.95
C MET A 1 7.85 42.79 15.89
N THR A 2 8.22 41.60 15.42
CA THR A 2 8.98 40.64 16.23
C THR A 2 9.80 39.80 15.27
N LYS A 3 11.00 40.31 14.98
CA LYS A 3 12.04 39.60 14.25
C LYS A 3 12.37 38.34 15.03
N GLY A 4 12.27 37.18 14.39
CA GLY A 4 12.66 35.91 14.99
C GLY A 4 14.17 35.83 15.25
N PRO A 5 14.61 34.95 16.17
CA PRO A 5 16.00 34.84 16.64
C PRO A 5 17.03 34.52 15.53
N LEU A 6 16.61 34.06 14.34
CA LEU A 6 17.50 33.92 13.17
C LEU A 6 17.99 35.25 12.58
N ASN A 7 17.38 36.39 12.94
CA ASN A 7 17.66 37.69 12.31
C ASN A 7 18.70 38.57 13.02
N LEU A 8 19.21 38.15 14.18
CA LEU A 8 20.12 38.93 15.02
C LEU A 8 21.51 38.27 15.18
N TYR A 9 21.95 37.50 14.18
CA TYR A 9 23.28 36.88 14.10
C TYR A 9 23.90 36.97 12.68
N PHE A 10 24.08 38.10 11.97
CA PHE A 10 24.16 39.53 12.28
C PHE A 10 24.75 39.84 13.67
N SER A 11 26.04 40.12 13.87
CA SER A 11 26.49 41.52 13.79
C SER A 11 28.03 41.71 13.79
N ALA A 12 28.84 40.66 13.63
CA ALA A 12 30.30 40.79 13.53
C ALA A 12 30.74 40.04 12.26
N LYS A 13 31.25 40.66 11.20
CA LYS A 13 32.17 41.79 11.12
C LYS A 13 31.71 42.77 10.02
N GLN A 14 31.85 44.05 10.30
CA GLN A 14 31.71 45.12 9.32
C GLN A 14 32.78 44.99 8.21
N GLN A 15 32.37 45.43 7.02
CA GLN A 15 33.13 45.67 5.78
C GLN A 15 33.49 44.44 4.94
N GLU A 16 32.68 44.17 3.90
CA GLU A 16 33.01 44.55 2.53
C GLU A 16 31.81 44.30 1.60
N LYS A 17 31.34 45.35 0.92
CA LYS A 17 30.37 45.26 -0.18
C LYS A 17 31.12 44.82 -1.44
N GLY A 18 30.65 43.77 -2.10
CA GLY A 18 30.91 43.55 -3.52
C GLY A 18 30.99 42.09 -3.95
N LYS A 19 29.99 41.63 -4.71
CA LYS A 19 29.99 40.43 -5.58
C LYS A 19 30.31 39.04 -4.98
N GLY A 20 30.68 38.91 -3.70
CA GLY A 20 31.01 37.64 -3.03
C GLY A 20 29.92 37.01 -2.13
N GLU A 21 28.82 37.71 -1.85
CA GLU A 21 27.77 37.27 -0.92
C GLU A 21 26.93 36.09 -1.45
N GLU A 22 26.71 36.00 -2.77
CA GLU A 22 25.98 34.88 -3.39
C GLU A 22 26.77 33.56 -3.28
N GLY A 23 28.10 33.60 -3.39
CA GLY A 23 28.96 32.44 -3.25
C GLY A 23 29.04 31.91 -1.81
N LEU A 24 29.12 32.82 -0.82
CA LEU A 24 29.12 32.48 0.60
C LEU A 24 27.77 31.90 1.06
N GLY A 25 26.66 32.45 0.56
CA GLY A 25 25.32 31.91 0.83
C GLY A 25 25.09 30.54 0.20
N LEU A 26 25.62 30.30 -1.00
CA LEU A 26 25.53 28.99 -1.66
C LEU A 26 26.36 27.93 -0.93
N GLU A 27 27.56 28.28 -0.45
CA GLU A 27 28.42 27.36 0.28
C GLU A 27 27.83 27.00 1.66
N ALA A 28 27.27 27.98 2.37
CA ALA A 28 26.54 27.73 3.62
C ALA A 28 25.34 26.78 3.41
N LYS A 29 24.58 26.96 2.32
CA LYS A 29 23.46 26.08 1.98
C LYS A 29 23.93 24.65 1.68
N LYS A 30 25.06 24.46 1.00
CA LYS A 30 25.63 23.13 0.75
C LYS A 30 26.02 22.43 2.05
N ILE A 31 26.70 23.14 2.96
CA ILE A 31 27.10 22.59 4.27
C ILE A 31 25.88 22.19 5.10
N LEU A 32 24.85 23.04 5.14
CA LEU A 32 23.60 22.73 5.86
C LEU A 32 22.87 21.54 5.25
N ARG A 33 22.80 21.47 3.91
CA ARG A 33 22.21 20.33 3.21
C ARG A 33 22.97 19.04 3.51
N ASP A 34 24.29 19.07 3.47
CA ASP A 34 25.13 17.89 3.74
C ASP A 34 24.89 17.34 5.16
N ARG A 35 24.80 18.24 6.16
CA ARG A 35 24.45 17.86 7.54
C ARG A 35 23.04 17.28 7.64
N ALA A 36 22.06 17.89 7.00
CA ALA A 36 20.68 17.41 7.02
C ALA A 36 20.54 16.03 6.37
N VAL A 37 21.17 15.83 5.21
CA VAL A 37 21.17 14.56 4.48
C VAL A 37 21.91 13.48 5.28
N SER A 38 23.04 13.82 5.90
CA SER A 38 23.79 12.89 6.75
C SER A 38 22.98 12.42 7.97
N ALA A 39 22.28 13.35 8.64
CA ALA A 39 21.41 13.02 9.76
C ALA A 39 20.20 12.17 9.34
N PHE A 40 19.57 12.51 8.21
CA PHE A 40 18.48 11.73 7.64
C PHE A 40 18.93 10.31 7.26
N ALA A 41 20.09 10.17 6.61
CA ALA A 41 20.63 8.87 6.23
C ALA A 41 20.93 7.99 7.45
N ALA A 42 21.54 8.55 8.50
CA ALA A 42 21.76 7.82 9.74
C ALA A 42 20.44 7.31 10.35
N TRP A 43 19.43 8.18 10.47
CA TRP A 43 18.11 7.78 10.96
C TRP A 43 17.45 6.71 10.07
N MET A 44 17.61 6.82 8.75
CA MET A 44 17.07 5.86 7.78
C MET A 44 17.69 4.46 7.97
N TYR A 45 18.99 4.39 8.22
CA TYR A 45 19.70 3.13 8.51
C TYR A 45 19.24 2.53 9.85
N ASP A 46 19.15 3.34 10.89
CA ASP A 46 18.71 2.91 12.22
C ASP A 46 17.26 2.36 12.19
N ALA A 47 16.40 3.00 11.40
CA ALA A 47 14.99 2.64 11.24
C ALA A 47 14.76 1.54 10.18
N TRP A 48 15.80 1.01 9.54
CA TRP A 48 15.72 0.02 8.47
C TRP A 48 14.79 0.42 7.32
N LEU A 49 14.79 1.71 6.98
CA LEU A 49 13.98 2.25 5.91
C LEU A 49 14.61 1.96 4.54
N LEU A 50 13.79 1.52 3.59
CA LEU A 50 14.21 1.32 2.21
C LEU A 50 14.63 2.65 1.59
N PHE A 51 15.76 2.66 0.87
CA PHE A 51 16.28 3.87 0.22
C PHE A 51 15.30 4.52 -0.76
N ASN A 52 14.36 3.75 -1.32
CA ASN A 52 13.35 4.27 -2.21
C ASN A 52 12.36 5.25 -1.52
N CYS A 53 12.39 5.37 -0.18
CA CYS A 53 11.50 6.28 0.54
C CYS A 53 11.68 7.76 0.15
N VAL A 54 12.88 8.15 -0.29
CA VAL A 54 13.19 9.53 -0.71
C VAL A 54 12.50 9.92 -2.02
N ASN A 55 12.00 8.95 -2.80
CA ASN A 55 11.34 9.19 -4.08
C ASN A 55 9.81 9.37 -3.95
N TYR A 56 9.25 9.20 -2.74
CA TYR A 56 7.82 9.43 -2.55
C TYR A 56 7.52 10.94 -2.58
N LYS A 57 6.53 11.34 -3.39
CA LYS A 57 6.09 12.75 -3.50
C LYS A 57 5.66 13.37 -2.15
N THR A 58 5.32 12.54 -1.16
CA THR A 58 4.99 12.99 0.20
C THR A 58 6.21 13.41 1.00
N PHE A 59 7.42 12.97 0.62
CA PHE A 59 8.65 13.32 1.30
C PHE A 59 9.03 14.78 1.08
N ASP A 60 8.95 15.28 -0.16
CA ASP A 60 9.19 16.70 -0.44
C ASP A 60 8.27 17.61 0.39
N LYS A 61 6.98 17.26 0.45
CA LYS A 61 5.99 17.97 1.27
C LYS A 61 6.32 17.92 2.75
N PHE A 62 6.83 16.77 3.24
CA PHE A 62 7.25 16.62 4.63
C PHE A 62 8.43 17.55 4.96
N ILE A 63 9.44 17.61 4.09
CA ILE A 63 10.59 18.52 4.27
C ILE A 63 10.13 19.98 4.25
N GLU A 64 9.25 20.35 3.33
CA GLU A 64 8.70 21.70 3.23
C GLU A 64 7.96 22.13 4.51
N VAL A 65 7.09 21.27 5.06
CA VAL A 65 6.36 21.64 6.30
C VAL A 65 7.26 21.69 7.52
N VAL A 66 8.31 20.87 7.58
CA VAL A 66 9.33 20.94 8.65
C VAL A 66 10.13 22.23 8.55
N GLU A 67 10.53 22.63 7.33
CA GLU A 67 11.21 23.90 7.09
C GLU A 67 10.33 25.10 7.48
N GLN A 68 9.05 25.09 7.10
CA GLN A 68 8.09 26.14 7.43
C GLN A 68 7.85 26.29 8.94
N TYR A 69 7.91 25.20 9.71
CA TYR A 69 7.85 25.27 11.18
C TYR A 69 9.07 25.99 11.77
N GLY A 70 10.26 25.70 11.23
CA GLY A 70 11.52 26.27 11.66
C GLY A 70 12.15 25.60 12.91
N PRO A 71 13.18 26.22 13.50
CA PRO A 71 13.89 25.65 14.64
C PRO A 71 12.98 25.43 15.86
N GLY A 72 13.16 24.30 16.54
CA GLY A 72 12.41 23.96 17.77
C GLY A 72 11.24 23.00 17.56
N MET A 73 11.01 22.51 16.34
CA MET A 73 10.09 21.41 16.09
C MET A 73 10.54 20.16 16.87
N LYS A 74 9.64 19.60 17.68
CA LYS A 74 9.88 18.32 18.34
C LYS A 74 9.48 17.18 17.40
N PRO A 75 10.26 16.09 17.31
CA PRO A 75 9.85 14.90 16.56
C PRO A 75 8.48 14.39 17.04
N PRO A 76 7.66 13.82 16.14
CA PRO A 76 6.37 13.27 16.53
C PRO A 76 6.56 12.07 17.47
N SER A 77 5.68 11.94 18.46
CA SER A 77 5.66 10.78 19.34
C SER A 77 5.07 9.55 18.63
N TYR A 78 5.43 8.36 19.12
CA TYR A 78 4.86 7.09 18.63
C TYR A 78 3.32 7.09 18.68
N HIS A 79 2.72 7.61 19.75
CA HIS A 79 1.27 7.68 19.89
C HIS A 79 0.63 8.65 18.89
N GLU A 80 1.25 9.81 18.65
CA GLU A 80 0.75 10.75 17.65
C GLU A 80 0.67 10.12 16.26
N VAL A 81 1.73 9.45 15.82
CA VAL A 81 1.76 8.81 14.50
C VAL A 81 0.77 7.65 14.43
N ARG A 82 0.84 6.71 15.40
CA ARG A 82 0.05 5.47 15.37
C ARG A 82 -1.45 5.69 15.57
N VAL A 83 -1.84 6.67 16.39
CA VAL A 83 -3.24 6.83 16.80
C VAL A 83 -3.85 8.09 16.19
N ASN A 84 -3.27 9.24 16.45
CA ASN A 84 -3.91 10.51 16.12
C ASN A 84 -3.86 10.79 14.62
N TYR A 85 -2.66 10.77 14.03
CA TYR A 85 -2.47 11.07 12.63
C TYR A 85 -2.92 9.92 11.73
N LEU A 86 -2.77 8.65 12.13
CA LEU A 86 -3.37 7.53 11.41
C LEU A 86 -4.89 7.68 11.27
N LYS A 87 -5.61 8.02 12.35
CA LYS A 87 -7.06 8.27 12.28
C LYS A 87 -7.42 9.45 11.37
N LYS A 88 -6.58 10.49 11.32
CA LYS A 88 -6.78 11.62 10.41
C LYS A 88 -6.59 11.19 8.95
N GLU A 89 -5.57 10.40 8.65
CA GLU A 89 -5.35 9.86 7.30
C GLU A 89 -6.49 8.92 6.88
N VAL A 90 -6.95 8.02 7.75
CA VAL A 90 -8.11 7.16 7.47
C VAL A 90 -9.34 8.00 7.09
N LYS A 91 -9.65 9.05 7.85
CA LYS A 91 -10.77 9.96 7.52
C LYS A 91 -10.62 10.65 6.16
N LYS A 92 -9.40 11.00 5.76
CA LYS A 92 -9.14 11.57 4.42
C LYS A 92 -9.38 10.53 3.33
N ILE A 93 -8.95 9.30 3.55
CA ILE A 93 -9.23 8.19 2.64
C ILE A 93 -10.73 7.92 2.55
N ASP A 94 -11.45 7.92 3.68
CA ASP A 94 -12.91 7.74 3.70
C ASP A 94 -13.62 8.80 2.83
N GLN A 95 -13.18 10.07 2.88
CA GLN A 95 -13.69 11.13 2.03
C GLN A 95 -13.43 10.86 0.54
N ILE A 96 -12.24 10.37 0.19
CA ILE A 96 -11.93 9.97 -1.19
C ILE A 96 -12.83 8.80 -1.63
N ILE A 97 -13.11 7.86 -0.74
CA ILE A 97 -14.00 6.71 -1.02
C ILE A 97 -15.43 7.18 -1.31
N GLU A 98 -15.93 8.25 -0.70
CA GLU A 98 -17.24 8.79 -1.05
C GLU A 98 -17.32 9.22 -2.53
N GLU A 99 -16.25 9.78 -3.09
CA GLU A 99 -16.19 10.09 -4.52
C GLU A 99 -16.23 8.82 -5.39
N HIS A 100 -15.64 7.72 -4.90
CA HIS A 100 -15.73 6.42 -5.57
C HIS A 100 -17.13 5.84 -5.54
N LYS A 101 -17.86 5.99 -4.43
CA LYS A 101 -19.23 5.48 -4.29
C LYS A 101 -20.20 6.13 -5.28
N VAL A 102 -20.01 7.41 -5.61
CA VAL A 102 -20.80 8.08 -6.66
C VAL A 102 -20.63 7.37 -8.01
N GLU A 103 -19.40 6.99 -8.35
CA GLU A 103 -19.10 6.23 -9.58
C GLU A 103 -19.63 4.79 -9.50
N TRP A 104 -19.55 4.15 -8.34
CA TRP A 104 -20.12 2.81 -8.13
C TRP A 104 -21.63 2.80 -8.33
N ASN A 105 -22.34 3.84 -7.90
CA ASN A 105 -23.76 3.97 -8.12
C ASN A 105 -24.13 4.17 -9.60
N LYS A 106 -23.31 4.90 -10.35
CA LYS A 106 -23.57 5.21 -11.75
C LYS A 106 -23.23 4.07 -12.71
N PHE A 107 -22.10 3.40 -12.49
CA PHE A 107 -21.54 2.43 -13.43
C PHE A 107 -21.46 1.01 -12.87
N GLY A 108 -21.76 0.83 -11.59
CA GLY A 108 -21.48 -0.39 -10.86
C GLY A 108 -20.01 -0.55 -10.50
N CYS A 109 -19.72 -1.54 -9.67
CA CYS A 109 -18.38 -1.92 -9.26
C CYS A 109 -18.21 -3.45 -9.20
N SER A 110 -16.96 -3.89 -9.22
CA SER A 110 -16.59 -5.30 -8.99
C SER A 110 -15.89 -5.42 -7.65
N ILE A 111 -16.36 -6.33 -6.80
CA ILE A 111 -15.65 -6.70 -5.58
C ILE A 111 -14.57 -7.71 -5.96
N MET A 112 -13.34 -7.50 -5.51
CA MET A 112 -12.25 -8.46 -5.68
C MET A 112 -11.79 -8.91 -4.30
N MET A 113 -11.79 -10.21 -4.05
CA MET A 113 -11.26 -10.75 -2.80
C MET A 113 -10.05 -11.63 -3.09
N ASP A 114 -8.98 -11.41 -2.32
CA ASP A 114 -7.77 -12.19 -2.41
C ASP A 114 -7.35 -12.81 -1.08
N LYS A 115 -7.29 -14.13 -1.07
CA LYS A 115 -6.90 -14.93 0.08
C LYS A 115 -5.45 -15.35 -0.10
N TRP A 116 -4.60 -15.00 0.85
CA TRP A 116 -3.23 -15.46 0.89
C TRP A 116 -2.89 -15.99 2.28
N THR A 117 -1.98 -16.97 2.32
CA THR A 117 -1.52 -17.58 3.56
C THR A 117 -0.03 -17.33 3.69
N THR A 118 0.37 -16.68 4.78
CA THR A 118 1.77 -16.47 5.15
C THR A 118 2.46 -17.81 5.45
N GLU A 119 3.79 -17.82 5.41
CA GLU A 119 4.62 -18.97 5.84
C GLU A 119 4.31 -19.43 7.27
N ASN A 120 3.96 -18.47 8.14
CA ASN A 120 3.55 -18.72 9.52
C ASN A 120 2.08 -19.17 9.65
N ARG A 121 1.45 -19.59 8.54
CA ARG A 121 0.05 -20.04 8.44
C ARG A 121 -1.01 -19.01 8.83
N LYS A 122 -0.63 -17.73 8.93
CA LYS A 122 -1.62 -16.65 9.03
C LYS A 122 -2.32 -16.47 7.69
N MET A 123 -3.65 -16.53 7.71
CA MET A 123 -4.48 -16.38 6.53
C MET A 123 -5.12 -15.01 6.55
N ILE A 124 -4.98 -14.28 5.45
CA ILE A 124 -5.51 -12.93 5.31
C ILE A 124 -6.32 -12.85 4.02
N ILE A 125 -7.49 -12.22 4.09
CA ILE A 125 -8.34 -11.94 2.94
C ILE A 125 -8.41 -10.44 2.74
N ASN A 126 -7.87 -9.96 1.63
CA ASN A 126 -7.99 -8.56 1.23
C ASN A 126 -9.24 -8.37 0.38
N VAL A 127 -10.00 -7.32 0.68
CA VAL A 127 -11.18 -6.91 -0.08
C VAL A 127 -10.87 -5.61 -0.79
N LEU A 128 -10.96 -5.64 -2.11
CA LEU A 128 -10.80 -4.49 -2.98
C LEU A 128 -12.09 -4.27 -3.75
N VAL A 129 -12.34 -3.01 -4.15
CA VAL A 129 -13.46 -2.64 -5.00
C VAL A 129 -12.89 -1.94 -6.23
N ASN A 130 -13.21 -2.45 -7.41
CA ASN A 130 -12.79 -1.87 -8.67
C ASN A 130 -13.96 -1.23 -9.41
N SER A 131 -13.73 -0.03 -9.92
CA SER A 131 -14.66 0.68 -10.80
C SER A 131 -13.90 1.38 -11.94
N PRO A 132 -14.59 1.97 -12.93
CA PRO A 132 -13.93 2.73 -14.00
C PRO A 132 -13.01 3.86 -13.51
N ARG A 133 -13.26 4.38 -12.30
CA ARG A 133 -12.42 5.42 -11.68
C ARG A 133 -11.07 4.86 -11.25
N SER A 134 -11.07 3.85 -10.37
CA SER A 134 -9.88 3.07 -9.98
C SER A 134 -10.26 1.93 -9.02
N SER A 135 -9.25 1.17 -8.59
CA SER A 135 -9.34 0.21 -7.49
C SER A 135 -9.13 0.88 -6.13
N VAL A 136 -9.95 0.50 -5.16
CA VAL A 136 -9.87 0.92 -3.76
C VAL A 136 -9.68 -0.30 -2.87
N PHE A 137 -8.72 -0.23 -1.94
CA PHE A 137 -8.64 -1.19 -0.84
C PHE A 137 -9.72 -0.84 0.19
N LEU A 138 -10.64 -1.77 0.45
CA LEU A 138 -11.76 -1.54 1.35
C LEU A 138 -11.43 -1.99 2.78
N GLU A 139 -10.89 -3.19 2.92
CA GLU A 139 -10.55 -3.80 4.20
C GLU A 139 -9.73 -5.08 4.03
N SER A 140 -9.18 -5.57 5.14
CA SER A 140 -8.51 -6.86 5.22
C SER A 140 -9.05 -7.63 6.42
N HIS A 141 -9.28 -8.93 6.23
CA HIS A 141 -9.83 -9.84 7.23
C HIS A 141 -8.78 -10.86 7.64
N ASP A 142 -8.48 -10.93 8.93
CA ASP A 142 -7.66 -12.00 9.49
C ASP A 142 -8.51 -13.26 9.66
N ALA A 143 -8.16 -14.29 8.89
CA ALA A 143 -8.82 -15.59 8.87
C ALA A 143 -7.94 -16.69 9.50
N SER A 144 -6.85 -16.34 10.18
CA SER A 144 -5.85 -17.31 10.68
C SER A 144 -6.41 -18.29 11.72
N ASN A 145 -7.33 -17.83 12.57
CA ASN A 145 -7.87 -18.60 13.70
C ASN A 145 -9.08 -19.46 13.34
N SER A 146 -9.47 -19.50 12.06
CA SER A 146 -10.69 -20.21 11.65
C SER A 146 -10.51 -20.82 10.27
N SER A 147 -10.90 -22.08 10.09
CA SER A 147 -11.00 -22.65 8.75
C SER A 147 -11.97 -21.80 7.92
N MET A 148 -11.49 -21.25 6.81
CA MET A 148 -12.33 -20.46 5.91
C MET A 148 -13.10 -21.42 5.00
N ASP A 149 -14.32 -21.76 5.40
CA ASP A 149 -15.22 -22.62 4.63
C ASP A 149 -16.15 -21.80 3.71
N ARG A 150 -16.93 -22.50 2.88
CA ARG A 150 -17.89 -21.87 1.96
C ARG A 150 -18.88 -20.94 2.65
N SER A 151 -19.32 -21.27 3.87
CA SER A 151 -20.34 -20.51 4.59
C SER A 151 -19.76 -19.20 5.12
N LYS A 152 -18.53 -19.23 5.62
CA LYS A 152 -17.80 -18.04 6.06
C LYS A 152 -17.44 -17.14 4.89
N MET A 153 -16.98 -17.69 3.77
CA MET A 153 -16.74 -16.92 2.55
C MET A 153 -18.03 -16.26 2.04
N TYR A 154 -19.14 -17.00 2.00
CA TYR A 154 -20.43 -16.45 1.60
C TYR A 154 -20.91 -15.34 2.56
N ASN A 155 -20.70 -15.49 3.86
CA ASN A 155 -21.02 -14.44 4.83
C ASN A 155 -20.12 -13.21 4.65
N LEU A 156 -18.85 -13.38 4.27
CA LEU A 156 -17.97 -12.27 3.93
C LEU A 156 -18.49 -11.55 2.66
N PHE A 157 -18.87 -12.29 1.61
CA PHE A 157 -19.49 -11.71 0.41
C PHE A 157 -20.72 -10.88 0.77
N ARG A 158 -21.64 -11.43 1.56
CA ARG A 158 -22.84 -10.70 2.00
C ARG A 158 -22.52 -9.42 2.77
N LYS A 159 -21.62 -9.49 3.76
CA LYS A 159 -21.20 -8.30 4.52
C LYS A 159 -20.62 -7.21 3.62
N THR A 160 -19.81 -7.59 2.64
CA THR A 160 -19.25 -6.63 1.67
C THR A 160 -20.33 -6.09 0.74
N ILE A 161 -21.27 -6.92 0.29
CA ILE A 161 -22.44 -6.49 -0.50
C ILE A 161 -23.26 -5.47 0.27
N ASP A 162 -23.61 -5.76 1.53
CA ASP A 162 -24.42 -4.87 2.37
C ASP A 162 -23.72 -3.53 2.63
N LYS A 163 -22.38 -3.52 2.71
CA LYS A 163 -21.57 -2.30 2.92
C LYS A 163 -21.52 -1.39 1.68
N ILE A 164 -21.64 -1.95 0.48
CA ILE A 164 -21.54 -1.22 -0.81
C ILE A 164 -22.92 -0.96 -1.42
N GLU A 165 -23.94 -1.71 -0.98
CA GLU A 165 -25.28 -1.81 -1.55
C GLU A 165 -25.30 -2.66 -2.82
N LYS A 166 -26.22 -3.64 -2.86
CA LYS A 166 -26.29 -4.65 -3.93
C LYS A 166 -26.55 -4.05 -5.32
N GLU A 167 -27.24 -2.92 -5.38
CA GLU A 167 -27.57 -2.19 -6.61
C GLU A 167 -26.32 -1.64 -7.30
N ASN A 168 -25.25 -1.40 -6.54
CA ASN A 168 -24.00 -0.83 -7.03
C ASN A 168 -22.98 -1.91 -7.45
N ILE A 169 -23.33 -3.20 -7.35
CA ILE A 169 -22.40 -4.32 -7.57
C ILE A 169 -22.78 -5.09 -8.84
N VAL A 170 -21.79 -5.31 -9.69
CA VAL A 170 -21.93 -6.11 -10.91
C VAL A 170 -21.45 -7.54 -10.68
N GLN A 171 -20.34 -7.71 -9.97
CA GLN A 171 -19.73 -9.03 -9.77
C GLN A 171 -18.82 -9.11 -8.55
N ILE A 172 -18.55 -10.33 -8.13
CA ILE A 172 -17.53 -10.70 -7.15
C ILE A 172 -16.49 -11.58 -7.84
N VAL A 173 -15.22 -11.17 -7.75
CA VAL A 173 -14.07 -11.83 -8.37
C VAL A 173 -13.19 -12.46 -7.29
N THR A 174 -13.01 -13.77 -7.33
CA THR A 174 -12.12 -14.52 -6.41
C THR A 174 -11.32 -15.58 -7.15
N ASP A 175 -10.34 -16.22 -6.51
CA ASP A 175 -9.69 -17.40 -7.09
C ASP A 175 -10.66 -18.60 -7.21
N ASN A 176 -10.18 -19.69 -7.82
CA ASN A 176 -10.96 -20.90 -8.11
C ASN A 176 -10.94 -21.91 -6.96
N ALA A 177 -10.60 -21.50 -5.74
CA ALA A 177 -10.66 -22.39 -4.60
C ALA A 177 -12.11 -22.92 -4.40
N SER A 178 -12.24 -24.16 -3.95
CA SER A 178 -13.51 -24.88 -3.88
C SER A 178 -14.59 -24.17 -3.06
N GLU A 179 -14.17 -23.53 -1.97
CA GLU A 179 -14.99 -22.73 -1.06
C GLU A 179 -15.48 -21.45 -1.72
N ASN A 180 -14.66 -20.85 -2.58
CA ASN A 180 -15.00 -19.64 -3.33
C ASN A 180 -16.00 -19.93 -4.44
N ILE A 181 -15.79 -21.02 -5.20
CA ILE A 181 -16.76 -21.51 -6.19
C ILE A 181 -18.10 -21.78 -5.51
N SER A 182 -18.08 -22.45 -4.35
CA SER A 182 -19.31 -22.77 -3.61
C SER A 182 -20.02 -21.51 -3.09
N ALA A 183 -19.27 -20.58 -2.49
CA ALA A 183 -19.81 -19.32 -2.01
C ALA A 183 -20.33 -18.43 -3.15
N GLY A 184 -19.65 -18.43 -4.29
CA GLY A 184 -20.05 -17.74 -5.51
C GLY A 184 -21.40 -18.22 -6.01
N LYS A 185 -21.57 -19.53 -6.16
CA LYS A 185 -22.87 -20.13 -6.55
C LYS A 185 -24.00 -19.81 -5.56
N MET A 186 -23.71 -19.83 -4.26
CA MET A 186 -24.69 -19.42 -3.24
C MET A 186 -25.07 -17.94 -3.36
N MET A 187 -24.10 -17.09 -3.72
CA MET A 187 -24.32 -15.67 -3.94
C MET A 187 -25.15 -15.40 -5.18
N GLU A 188 -24.84 -16.01 -6.32
CA GLU A 188 -25.62 -15.87 -7.56
C GLU A 188 -27.08 -16.31 -7.38
N ALA A 189 -27.32 -17.36 -6.58
CA ALA A 189 -28.68 -17.81 -6.26
C ALA A 189 -29.48 -16.79 -5.42
N MET A 190 -28.80 -16.03 -4.56
CA MET A 190 -29.44 -15.08 -3.64
C MET A 190 -29.49 -13.65 -4.21
N TYR A 191 -28.59 -13.31 -5.12
CA TYR A 191 -28.50 -12.02 -5.79
C TYR A 191 -28.43 -12.25 -7.31
N PRO A 192 -29.57 -12.46 -8.00
CA PRO A 192 -29.60 -12.85 -9.41
C PRO A 192 -28.92 -11.86 -10.39
N ASN A 193 -28.69 -10.62 -9.94
CA ASN A 193 -28.05 -9.57 -10.73
C ASN A 193 -26.54 -9.42 -10.46
N ILE A 194 -25.98 -10.22 -9.55
CA ILE A 194 -24.56 -10.18 -9.19
C ILE A 194 -23.91 -11.50 -9.60
N TYR A 195 -22.88 -11.42 -10.43
CA TYR A 195 -22.18 -12.59 -10.95
C TYR A 195 -20.97 -12.96 -10.08
N TRP A 196 -20.65 -14.24 -9.98
CA TRP A 196 -19.35 -14.68 -9.48
C TRP A 196 -18.43 -14.99 -10.67
N THR A 197 -17.23 -14.44 -10.66
CA THR A 197 -16.25 -14.69 -11.71
C THR A 197 -14.91 -15.16 -11.17
N PRO A 198 -14.27 -16.15 -11.85
CA PRO A 198 -12.95 -16.62 -11.46
C PRO A 198 -11.89 -15.58 -11.80
N ARG A 199 -10.89 -15.42 -10.93
CA ARG A 199 -9.80 -14.48 -11.15
C ARG A 199 -8.92 -14.92 -12.32
N THR A 200 -8.85 -14.08 -13.35
CA THR A 200 -8.07 -14.32 -14.57
C THR A 200 -6.61 -14.69 -14.28
N ALA A 201 -5.94 -13.96 -13.36
CA ALA A 201 -4.55 -14.25 -13.01
C ALA A 201 -4.37 -15.68 -12.46
N HIS A 202 -5.33 -16.15 -11.66
CA HIS A 202 -5.29 -17.51 -11.13
C HIS A 202 -5.57 -18.54 -12.24
N CYS A 203 -6.53 -18.29 -13.12
CA CYS A 203 -6.78 -19.13 -14.29
C CYS A 203 -5.54 -19.27 -15.18
N ILE A 204 -4.84 -18.17 -15.46
CA ILE A 204 -3.59 -18.17 -16.24
C ILE A 204 -2.50 -18.99 -15.54
N ASN A 205 -2.36 -18.84 -14.22
CA ASN A 205 -1.43 -19.64 -13.44
C ASN A 205 -1.72 -21.14 -13.53
N LEU A 206 -3.01 -21.54 -13.48
CA LEU A 206 -3.42 -22.93 -13.66
C LEU A 206 -3.11 -23.43 -15.08
N MET A 207 -3.41 -22.64 -16.11
CA MET A 207 -3.09 -22.98 -17.50
C MET A 207 -1.57 -23.22 -17.69
N PHE A 208 -0.73 -22.34 -17.14
CA PHE A 208 0.72 -22.56 -17.17
C PHE A 208 1.12 -23.81 -16.38
N GLY A 209 0.51 -24.03 -15.21
CA GLY A 209 0.74 -25.24 -14.42
C GLY A 209 0.46 -26.53 -15.19
N ASP A 210 -0.57 -26.55 -16.04
CA ASP A 210 -0.89 -27.70 -16.88
C ASP A 210 0.05 -27.82 -18.08
N ILE A 211 0.40 -26.71 -18.76
CA ILE A 211 1.39 -26.72 -19.84
C ILE A 211 2.73 -27.29 -19.35
N PHE A 212 3.18 -26.91 -18.15
CA PHE A 212 4.44 -27.40 -17.58
C PHE A 212 4.39 -28.86 -17.09
N LYS A 213 3.24 -29.54 -17.13
CA LYS A 213 3.13 -30.99 -16.90
C LYS A 213 3.27 -31.81 -18.19
N GLU A 214 3.15 -31.17 -19.35
CA GLU A 214 3.23 -31.85 -20.66
C GLU A 214 4.67 -31.93 -21.19
N ASN A 215 4.96 -32.97 -21.97
CA ASN A 215 6.25 -33.09 -22.65
C ASN A 215 6.33 -32.19 -23.90
N PRO A 216 7.48 -31.57 -24.19
CA PRO A 216 8.78 -31.72 -23.51
C PRO A 216 8.98 -30.81 -22.29
N TYR A 217 8.04 -29.89 -22.00
CA TYR A 217 8.18 -28.84 -20.98
C TYR A 217 8.38 -29.39 -19.56
N ALA A 218 7.70 -30.47 -19.20
CA ALA A 218 7.81 -31.14 -17.91
C ALA A 218 9.25 -31.52 -17.55
N SER A 219 10.01 -32.01 -18.54
CA SER A 219 11.40 -32.40 -18.34
C SER A 219 12.31 -31.20 -18.02
N VAL A 220 12.08 -30.07 -18.68
CA VAL A 220 12.83 -28.82 -18.48
C VAL A 220 12.45 -28.20 -17.13
N PHE A 221 11.15 -28.12 -16.84
CA PHE A 221 10.63 -27.58 -15.59
C PHE A 221 11.18 -28.35 -14.38
N THR A 222 11.19 -29.68 -14.45
CA THR A 222 11.76 -30.53 -13.38
C THR A 222 13.25 -30.25 -13.14
N LYS A 223 14.03 -30.03 -14.20
CA LYS A 223 15.45 -29.65 -14.07
C LYS A 223 15.61 -28.27 -13.44
N ALA A 224 14.80 -27.30 -13.86
CA ALA A 224 14.81 -25.95 -13.30
C ALA A 224 14.47 -25.95 -11.80
N VAL A 225 13.45 -26.72 -11.38
CA VAL A 225 13.09 -26.88 -9.96
C VAL A 225 14.24 -27.47 -9.13
N LYS A 226 15.01 -28.42 -9.68
CA LYS A 226 16.20 -28.98 -9.01
C LYS A 226 17.28 -27.92 -8.80
N VAL A 227 17.58 -27.11 -9.83
CA VAL A 227 18.57 -26.02 -9.73
C VAL A 227 18.09 -24.97 -8.72
N TYR A 228 16.83 -24.56 -8.80
CA TYR A 228 16.24 -23.62 -7.84
C TYR A 228 16.35 -24.15 -6.41
N SER A 229 15.95 -25.39 -6.17
CA SER A 229 16.01 -26.00 -4.84
C SER A 229 17.44 -26.06 -4.28
N TYR A 230 18.43 -26.34 -5.14
CA TYR A 230 19.84 -26.33 -4.74
C TYR A 230 20.33 -24.93 -4.32
N ILE A 231 19.90 -23.89 -5.03
CA ILE A 231 20.24 -22.50 -4.73
C ILE A 231 19.54 -22.04 -3.45
N SER A 232 18.24 -22.30 -3.33
CA SER A 232 17.40 -21.80 -2.23
C SER A 232 17.56 -22.54 -0.90
N GLN A 233 18.15 -23.75 -0.89
CA GLN A 233 18.42 -24.49 0.35
C GLN A 233 19.72 -24.08 1.05
N ARG A 234 20.57 -23.28 0.40
CA ARG A 234 21.77 -22.74 1.05
C ARG A 234 21.40 -21.42 1.74
N PRO A 235 21.53 -21.33 3.08
CA PRO A 235 21.59 -20.02 3.72
C PRO A 235 22.79 -19.28 3.12
N LEU A 236 22.61 -18.01 2.75
CA LEU A 236 23.72 -17.09 2.54
C LEU A 236 24.46 -16.86 3.85
#